data_AF-A0A3C0SXH6-F1
#
_entry.id   AF-A0A3C0SXH6-F1
#
_cell.length_a   1.000
_cell.length_b   1.000
_cell.length_c   1.000
_cell.angle_alpha   90.00
_cell.angle_beta   90.00
_cell.angle_gamma   90.00
#
_symmetry.space_group_name_H-M   'P 1'
#
loop_
_entity.id
_entity.type
_entity.pdbx_description
1 polymer ?
#
loop_
_entity_poly.entity_id
_entity_poly.type
_entity_poly.pdbx_seq_one_letter_code
_entity_poly.pdbx_strand_id
1 'polypeptide(L)'
;MIVGNRLRPAAVIFIIIIVSSFTACAGFNELKPGKQPGSDYEQIGSVSAGITTWNWFFQMSAGERIAALEALAAEKAAIEFGDDVIIVTETADGSWNPASLLMLFSTIGFVEDSSIEVSVWRKRPEPQLPQVLYGYRYAVVPEADYNGDWGFMEVEYRTREQLMTALEESFNKDEFSEESYKRRINRLPDTGKIFITLARKEITNAISRWFTFTCTWNGRTVFRKRGIEDIPYVYGTDRLWWNDMSYNVGPAWNGELLLRIDDSYREEVFNFKVIKEKYIIVD
;
A
#
# COMPACT_ATOMS: atom_id res chain seq x y z
N MET A 1 47.22 -2.57 82.23
CA MET A 1 47.42 -3.98 81.86
C MET A 1 46.52 -4.25 80.67
N ILE A 2 47.06 -4.08 79.45
CA ILE A 2 46.30 -4.20 78.19
C ILE A 2 46.65 -5.57 77.60
N VAL A 3 45.70 -6.50 77.66
CA VAL A 3 45.84 -7.80 76.99
C VAL A 3 45.50 -7.58 75.52
N GLY A 4 46.54 -7.51 74.69
CA GLY A 4 46.41 -7.45 73.24
C GLY A 4 45.92 -8.79 72.70
N ASN A 5 44.64 -8.83 72.32
CA ASN A 5 44.04 -9.98 71.66
C ASN A 5 44.58 -10.10 70.23
N ARG A 6 45.68 -10.85 70.07
CA ARG A 6 46.13 -11.30 68.74
C ARG A 6 45.18 -12.39 68.27
N LEU A 7 44.30 -12.04 67.32
CA LEU A 7 43.58 -13.02 66.51
C LEU A 7 44.61 -14.00 65.92
N ARG A 8 44.49 -15.28 66.28
CA ARG A 8 45.40 -16.32 65.78
C ARG A 8 45.23 -16.41 64.26
N PRO A 9 46.32 -16.55 63.47
CA PRO A 9 46.25 -16.64 62.01
C PRO A 9 45.31 -17.76 61.52
N ALA A 10 45.16 -18.85 62.29
CA ALA A 10 44.20 -19.91 62.02
C ALA A 10 42.73 -19.42 62.01
N ALA A 11 42.34 -18.48 62.89
CA ALA A 11 40.97 -17.95 62.94
C ALA A 11 40.68 -17.03 61.75
N VAL A 12 41.68 -16.26 61.29
CA VAL A 12 41.55 -15.40 60.10
C VAL A 12 41.43 -16.25 58.84
N ILE A 13 42.22 -17.32 58.72
CA ILE A 13 42.13 -18.27 57.60
C ILE A 13 40.78 -19.01 57.61
N PHE A 14 40.27 -19.39 58.79
CA PHE A 14 38.96 -20.06 58.90
C PHE A 14 37.81 -19.14 58.47
N ILE A 15 37.87 -17.85 58.84
CA ILE A 15 36.89 -16.85 58.39
C ILE A 15 36.99 -16.66 56.87
N ILE A 16 38.19 -16.54 56.31
CA ILE A 16 38.37 -16.38 54.86
C ILE A 16 37.84 -17.60 54.10
N ILE A 17 38.07 -18.83 54.59
CA ILE A 17 37.56 -20.07 53.96
C ILE A 17 36.02 -20.13 54.06
N ILE A 18 35.42 -19.76 55.19
CA ILE A 18 33.96 -19.71 55.32
C ILE A 18 33.39 -18.66 54.35
N VAL A 19 33.98 -17.47 54.28
CA VAL A 19 33.54 -16.40 53.38
C VAL A 19 33.62 -16.80 51.91
N SER A 20 34.74 -17.41 51.49
CA SER A 20 34.92 -17.87 50.10
C SER A 20 34.04 -19.07 49.74
N SER A 21 33.67 -19.91 50.72
CA SER A 21 32.71 -21.00 50.52
C SER A 21 31.26 -20.50 50.41
N PHE A 22 30.91 -19.42 51.10
CA PHE A 22 29.58 -18.79 51.02
C PHE A 22 29.39 -17.95 49.75
N THR A 23 30.42 -17.25 49.27
CA THR A 23 30.35 -16.51 47.99
C THR A 23 30.11 -17.42 46.78
N ALA A 24 30.53 -18.70 46.86
CA ALA A 24 30.31 -19.68 45.80
C ALA A 24 28.92 -20.36 45.85
N CYS A 25 28.18 -20.27 46.96
CA CYS A 25 26.94 -21.05 47.17
C CYS A 25 25.64 -20.21 47.16
N ALA A 26 25.72 -18.88 47.13
CA ALA A 26 24.55 -18.00 47.20
C ALA A 26 24.40 -17.09 45.97
N GLY A 27 24.84 -17.56 44.80
CA GLY A 27 24.50 -16.96 43.52
C GLY A 27 23.03 -17.21 43.19
N PHE A 28 22.39 -16.23 42.54
CA PHE A 28 21.06 -16.39 41.96
C PHE A 28 20.95 -17.74 41.23
N ASN A 29 19.87 -18.49 41.47
CA ASN A 29 19.49 -19.55 40.56
C ASN A 29 19.36 -18.91 39.18
N GLU A 30 20.12 -19.39 38.19
CA GLU A 30 20.04 -18.95 36.79
C GLU A 30 18.56 -18.72 36.43
N LEU A 31 18.21 -17.47 36.18
CA LEU A 31 16.88 -17.14 35.69
C LEU A 31 16.74 -17.80 34.32
N LYS A 32 15.66 -18.58 34.14
CA LYS A 32 15.37 -19.14 32.83
C LYS A 32 15.14 -17.98 31.86
N PRO A 33 15.78 -17.98 30.69
CA PRO A 33 15.58 -16.94 29.71
C PRO A 33 14.08 -16.80 29.40
N GLY A 34 13.65 -15.55 29.25
CA GLY A 34 12.27 -15.22 28.92
C GLY A 34 11.88 -15.84 27.58
N LYS A 35 10.57 -16.07 27.39
CA LYS A 35 10.07 -16.59 26.13
C LYS A 35 10.25 -15.52 25.04
N GLN A 36 10.96 -15.86 23.97
CA GLN A 36 11.12 -14.96 22.82
C GLN A 36 9.76 -14.56 22.23
N PRO A 37 9.61 -13.30 21.75
CA PRO A 37 8.39 -12.86 21.09
C PRO A 37 8.17 -13.61 19.76
N GLY A 38 6.94 -13.61 19.26
CA GLY A 38 6.59 -14.28 17.99
C GLY A 38 7.21 -13.62 16.75
N SER A 39 6.91 -14.18 15.56
CA SER A 39 7.44 -13.72 14.26
C SER A 39 7.12 -12.27 13.88
N ASP A 40 6.17 -11.66 14.58
CA ASP A 40 5.71 -10.28 14.34
C ASP A 40 6.64 -9.24 14.98
N TYR A 41 7.67 -9.69 15.70
CA TYR A 41 8.65 -8.85 16.37
C TYR A 41 10.03 -9.06 15.77
N GLU A 42 10.83 -8.00 15.83
CA GLU A 42 12.24 -8.06 15.49
C GLU A 42 13.08 -7.58 16.67
N GLN A 43 14.21 -8.25 16.91
CA GLN A 43 15.18 -7.82 17.89
C GLN A 43 15.90 -6.58 17.34
N ILE A 44 15.82 -5.48 18.08
CA ILE A 44 16.42 -4.20 17.70
C ILE A 44 17.71 -3.90 18.47
N GLY A 45 17.98 -4.61 19.57
CA GLY A 45 19.19 -4.44 20.36
C GLY A 45 19.22 -5.26 21.65
N SER A 46 20.12 -4.89 22.55
CA SER A 46 20.28 -5.46 23.89
C SER A 46 20.71 -4.38 24.88
N VAL A 47 20.30 -4.52 26.15
CA VAL A 47 20.59 -3.57 27.23
C VAL A 47 21.07 -4.33 28.46
N SER A 48 22.05 -3.77 29.16
CA SER A 48 22.49 -4.27 30.47
C SER A 48 22.19 -3.28 31.60
N ALA A 49 21.72 -3.81 32.72
CA ALA A 49 21.41 -3.04 33.91
C ALA A 49 21.97 -3.73 35.14
N GLY A 50 22.40 -2.95 36.14
CA GLY A 50 22.95 -3.50 37.37
C GLY A 50 22.63 -2.62 38.57
N ILE A 51 22.45 -3.24 39.72
CA ILE A 51 22.08 -2.59 40.98
C ILE A 51 22.81 -3.24 42.16
N THR A 52 23.22 -2.41 43.11
CA THR A 52 23.69 -2.87 44.42
C THR A 52 22.53 -2.81 45.39
N THR A 53 22.06 -3.95 45.88
CA THR A 53 20.94 -4.06 46.82
C THR A 53 21.43 -4.23 48.25
N TRP A 54 20.96 -3.36 49.14
CA TRP A 54 21.19 -3.46 50.58
C TRP A 54 19.96 -4.10 51.24
N ASN A 55 20.00 -5.42 51.42
CA ASN A 55 18.85 -6.18 51.92
C ASN A 55 18.87 -6.29 53.45
N TRP A 56 18.53 -5.17 54.10
CA TRP A 56 18.39 -5.10 55.55
C TRP A 56 17.25 -6.01 56.03
N PHE A 57 17.51 -6.75 57.10
CA PHE A 57 16.62 -7.71 57.73
C PHE A 57 15.97 -8.71 56.76
N PHE A 58 16.62 -8.97 55.61
CA PHE A 58 16.11 -9.86 54.56
C PHE A 58 14.72 -9.44 54.03
N GLN A 59 14.45 -8.14 54.02
CA GLN A 59 13.15 -7.56 53.65
C GLN A 59 12.78 -7.80 52.19
N MET A 60 13.75 -7.88 51.27
CA MET A 60 13.50 -8.12 49.86
C MET A 60 13.66 -9.61 49.51
N SER A 61 12.61 -10.19 48.94
CA SER A 61 12.65 -11.48 48.29
C SER A 61 13.50 -11.45 47.02
N ALA A 62 13.90 -12.62 46.51
CA ALA A 62 14.63 -12.71 45.25
C ALA A 62 13.81 -12.15 44.07
N GLY A 63 12.50 -12.39 44.05
CA GLY A 63 11.60 -11.87 43.01
C GLY A 63 11.51 -10.35 42.98
N GLU A 64 11.50 -9.68 44.14
CA GLU A 64 11.48 -8.22 44.22
C GLU A 64 12.79 -7.60 43.72
N ARG A 65 13.94 -8.26 43.95
CA ARG A 65 15.23 -7.81 43.43
C ARG A 65 15.32 -7.97 41.91
N ILE A 66 14.81 -9.07 41.36
CA ILE A 66 14.71 -9.27 39.90
C ILE A 66 13.80 -8.20 39.29
N ALA A 67 12.63 -7.96 39.89
CA ALA A 67 11.69 -6.96 39.39
C ALA A 67 12.32 -5.56 39.35
N ALA A 68 13.16 -5.22 40.35
CA ALA A 68 13.90 -3.96 40.36
C ALA A 68 14.95 -3.88 39.23
N LEU A 69 15.64 -4.98 38.93
CA LEU A 69 16.57 -5.07 37.78
C LEU A 69 15.83 -4.96 36.45
N GLU A 70 14.73 -5.67 36.28
CA GLU A 70 13.90 -5.62 35.07
C GLU A 70 13.33 -4.22 34.84
N ALA A 71 12.89 -3.53 35.90
CA ALA A 71 12.44 -2.14 35.83
C ALA A 71 13.57 -1.19 35.37
N LEU A 72 14.79 -1.38 35.90
CA LEU A 72 15.96 -0.59 35.50
C LEU A 72 16.36 -0.86 34.04
N ALA A 73 16.28 -2.13 33.60
CA ALA A 73 16.53 -2.50 32.21
C ALA A 73 15.46 -1.95 31.27
N ALA A 74 14.19 -1.95 31.68
CA ALA A 74 13.09 -1.37 30.93
C ALA A 74 13.24 0.15 30.77
N GLU A 75 13.62 0.86 31.84
CA GLU A 75 13.86 2.29 31.79
C GLU A 75 15.00 2.63 30.80
N LYS A 76 16.11 1.91 30.87
CA LYS A 76 17.21 2.07 29.91
C LYS A 76 16.79 1.75 28.47
N ALA A 77 16.03 0.67 28.27
CA ALA A 77 15.54 0.29 26.94
C ALA A 77 14.60 1.36 26.37
N ALA A 78 13.74 1.96 27.19
CA ALA A 78 12.86 3.05 26.78
C ALA A 78 13.65 4.30 26.37
N ILE A 79 14.71 4.64 27.11
CA ILE A 79 15.59 5.79 26.80
C ILE A 79 16.33 5.58 25.47
N GLU A 80 16.82 4.37 25.19
CA GLU A 80 17.65 4.09 24.01
C GLU A 80 16.83 3.76 22.75
N PHE A 81 15.70 3.05 22.91
CA PHE A 81 14.93 2.49 21.80
C PHE A 81 13.48 3.01 21.71
N GLY A 82 13.04 3.88 22.62
CA GLY A 82 11.69 4.45 22.67
C GLY A 82 10.67 3.58 23.44
N ASP A 83 9.48 4.11 23.65
CA ASP A 83 8.48 3.53 24.57
C ASP A 83 7.78 2.25 24.04
N ASP A 84 7.82 1.99 22.73
CA ASP A 84 7.16 0.84 22.09
C ASP A 84 8.12 -0.34 21.91
N VAL A 85 8.65 -0.83 23.05
CA VAL A 85 9.59 -1.94 23.08
C VAL A 85 9.21 -2.97 24.13
N ILE A 86 9.54 -4.22 23.84
CA ILE A 86 9.41 -5.35 24.76
C ILE A 86 10.82 -5.80 25.13
N ILE A 87 11.07 -5.97 26.42
CA ILE A 87 12.32 -6.55 26.93
C ILE A 87 12.14 -8.03 27.23
N VAL A 88 13.16 -8.82 26.93
CA VAL A 88 13.22 -10.25 27.25
C VAL A 88 14.52 -10.55 27.96
N THR A 89 14.44 -11.06 29.19
CA THR A 89 15.59 -11.41 30.00
C THR A 89 16.38 -12.55 29.37
N GLU A 90 17.67 -12.34 29.13
CA GLU A 90 18.58 -13.34 28.59
C GLU A 90 19.41 -13.97 29.71
N THR A 91 20.08 -13.13 30.50
CA THR A 91 20.92 -13.53 31.62
C THR A 91 20.67 -12.64 32.82
N ALA A 92 20.78 -13.20 34.01
CA ALA A 92 20.71 -12.45 35.25
C ALA A 92 21.66 -13.07 36.26
N ASP A 93 22.59 -12.26 36.76
CA ASP A 93 23.65 -12.66 37.67
C ASP A 93 23.56 -11.86 38.96
N GLY A 94 23.87 -12.51 40.07
CA GLY A 94 23.94 -11.88 41.39
C GLY A 94 25.11 -12.44 42.18
N SER A 95 25.89 -11.54 42.76
CA SER A 95 27.04 -11.89 43.59
C SER A 95 27.00 -11.13 44.91
N TRP A 96 27.46 -11.80 45.97
CA TRP A 96 27.59 -11.15 47.27
C TRP A 96 28.67 -10.08 47.22
N ASN A 97 28.27 -8.84 47.54
CA ASN A 97 29.23 -7.77 47.73
C ASN A 97 30.02 -8.04 49.04
N PRO A 98 31.34 -7.82 49.09
CA PRO A 98 32.14 -7.99 50.30
C PRO A 98 31.61 -7.24 51.54
N ALA A 99 30.86 -6.15 51.35
CA ALA A 99 30.17 -5.42 52.42
C ALA A 99 29.14 -6.29 53.18
N SER A 100 28.62 -7.36 52.56
CA SER A 100 27.78 -8.37 53.20
C SER A 100 28.38 -8.96 54.47
N LEU A 101 29.70 -9.04 54.56
CA LEU A 101 30.36 -9.59 55.75
C LEU A 101 30.04 -8.79 57.01
N LEU A 102 29.92 -7.47 56.89
CA LEU A 102 29.55 -6.60 58.01
C LEU A 102 28.11 -6.87 58.47
N MET A 103 27.22 -7.21 57.54
CA MET A 103 25.82 -7.50 57.85
C MET A 103 25.60 -8.93 58.34
N LEU A 104 26.37 -9.89 57.84
CA LEU A 104 26.25 -11.30 58.20
C LEU A 104 26.65 -11.52 59.66
N PHE A 105 27.75 -10.91 60.12
CA PHE A 105 28.18 -11.03 61.52
C PHE A 105 27.20 -10.40 62.51
N SER A 106 26.40 -9.45 62.05
CA SER A 106 25.39 -8.79 62.86
C SER A 106 24.00 -9.43 62.71
N THR A 107 23.84 -10.42 61.80
CA THR A 107 22.56 -11.05 61.43
C THR A 107 21.50 -10.06 60.91
N ILE A 108 21.93 -8.91 60.40
CA ILE A 108 21.05 -7.79 60.00
C ILE A 108 20.79 -7.76 58.49
N GLY A 109 21.36 -8.66 57.69
CA GLY A 109 21.07 -8.75 56.25
C GLY A 109 22.26 -9.11 55.37
N PHE A 110 22.21 -8.69 54.11
CA PHE A 110 23.30 -8.83 53.13
C PHE A 110 23.30 -7.68 52.11
N VAL A 111 24.41 -7.55 51.39
CA VAL A 111 24.62 -6.62 50.27
C VAL A 111 24.95 -7.40 49.01
N GLU A 112 24.21 -7.16 47.94
CA GLU A 112 24.32 -7.93 46.69
C GLU A 112 24.55 -6.99 45.51
N ASP A 113 25.53 -7.30 44.67
CA ASP A 113 25.68 -6.69 43.35
C ASP A 113 25.04 -7.63 42.33
N SER A 114 24.02 -7.13 41.62
CA SER A 114 23.29 -7.91 40.64
C SER A 114 23.26 -7.20 39.28
N SER A 115 23.25 -7.97 38.20
CA SER A 115 23.15 -7.48 36.83
C SER A 115 22.19 -8.33 36.01
N ILE A 116 21.57 -7.70 35.01
CA ILE A 116 20.67 -8.34 34.05
C ILE A 116 21.04 -7.88 32.63
N GLU A 117 20.98 -8.82 31.69
CA GLU A 117 21.05 -8.54 30.25
C GLU A 117 19.71 -8.89 29.63
N VAL A 118 19.14 -7.94 28.87
CA VAL A 118 17.85 -8.10 28.20
C VAL A 118 17.99 -7.82 26.71
N SER A 119 17.34 -8.62 25.87
CA SER A 119 17.12 -8.25 24.46
C SER A 119 15.91 -7.36 24.32
N VAL A 120 16.02 -6.37 23.43
CA VAL A 120 14.98 -5.40 23.13
C VAL A 120 14.33 -5.75 21.80
N TRP A 121 13.00 -5.86 21.78
CA TRP A 121 12.21 -6.28 20.64
C TRP A 121 11.15 -5.22 20.32
N ARG A 122 10.90 -5.00 19.02
CA ARG A 122 9.85 -4.09 18.54
C ARG A 122 8.94 -4.82 17.57
N LYS A 123 7.65 -4.45 17.56
CA LYS A 123 6.70 -4.96 16.57
C LYS A 123 7.09 -4.48 15.17
N ARG A 124 7.19 -5.39 14.20
CA ARG A 124 7.46 -5.04 12.81
C ARG A 124 6.29 -4.20 12.26
N PRO A 125 6.55 -3.10 11.55
CA PRO A 125 5.48 -2.36 10.87
C PRO A 125 4.77 -3.28 9.86
N GLU A 126 3.43 -3.23 9.83
CA GLU A 126 2.67 -3.93 8.81
C GLU A 126 3.08 -3.44 7.42
N PRO A 127 3.39 -4.32 6.46
CA PRO A 127 3.73 -3.91 5.12
C PRO A 127 2.54 -3.18 4.51
N GLN A 128 2.70 -1.88 4.22
CA GLN A 128 1.69 -1.12 3.50
C GLN A 128 1.60 -1.66 2.07
N LEU A 129 0.48 -2.29 1.73
CA LEU A 129 0.21 -2.66 0.35
C LEU A 129 0.15 -1.39 -0.51
N PRO A 130 0.78 -1.36 -1.69
CA PRO A 130 0.70 -0.20 -2.57
C PRO A 130 -0.77 0.06 -2.91
N GLN A 131 -1.22 1.29 -2.71
CA GLN A 131 -2.56 1.71 -3.13
C GLN A 131 -2.60 1.72 -4.66
N VAL A 132 -3.20 0.69 -5.26
CA VAL A 132 -3.38 0.64 -6.72
C VAL A 132 -4.53 1.55 -7.11
N LEU A 133 -4.20 2.69 -7.70
CA LEU A 133 -5.17 3.60 -8.31
C LEU A 133 -5.64 3.02 -9.65
N TYR A 134 -6.94 3.09 -9.92
CA TYR A 134 -7.54 2.58 -11.14
C TYR A 134 -8.26 3.70 -11.90
N GLY A 135 -8.03 3.76 -13.21
CA GLY A 135 -8.77 4.61 -14.14
C GLY A 135 -9.72 3.79 -15.02
N TYR A 136 -10.62 4.47 -15.74
CA TYR A 136 -11.48 3.87 -16.75
C TYR A 136 -11.32 4.60 -18.08
N ARG A 137 -11.21 3.84 -19.17
CA ARG A 137 -11.21 4.37 -20.54
C ARG A 137 -12.20 3.59 -21.39
N TYR A 138 -12.68 4.20 -22.47
CA TYR A 138 -13.50 3.51 -23.45
C TYR A 138 -12.63 3.10 -24.62
N ALA A 139 -12.69 1.83 -25.01
CA ALA A 139 -12.02 1.28 -26.17
C ALA A 139 -13.06 0.87 -27.21
N VAL A 140 -12.78 1.15 -28.49
CA VAL A 140 -13.56 0.64 -29.61
C VAL A 140 -12.81 -0.52 -30.23
N VAL A 141 -13.44 -1.69 -30.26
CA VAL A 141 -12.84 -2.94 -30.76
C VAL A 141 -13.65 -3.40 -31.98
N PRO A 142 -13.07 -3.41 -33.19
CA PRO A 142 -13.73 -3.99 -34.36
C PRO A 142 -13.71 -5.52 -34.25
N GLU A 143 -14.76 -6.20 -34.73
CA GLU A 143 -14.81 -7.68 -34.75
C GLU A 143 -13.92 -8.30 -35.85
N ALA A 144 -13.54 -7.52 -36.86
CA ALA A 144 -12.63 -7.92 -37.92
C ALA A 144 -11.78 -6.72 -38.39
N ASP A 145 -10.70 -6.98 -39.13
CA ASP A 145 -9.95 -5.91 -39.77
C ASP A 145 -10.75 -5.38 -40.96
N TYR A 146 -11.07 -4.09 -40.91
CA TYR A 146 -11.83 -3.40 -41.95
C TYR A 146 -10.96 -2.46 -42.77
N ASN A 147 -9.64 -2.62 -42.72
CA ASN A 147 -8.68 -1.96 -43.57
C ASN A 147 -8.28 -2.89 -44.73
N GLY A 148 -8.44 -2.42 -45.97
CA GLY A 148 -8.11 -3.23 -47.13
C GLY A 148 -7.90 -2.43 -48.41
N ASP A 149 -7.75 -3.13 -49.52
CA ASP A 149 -7.43 -2.55 -50.83
C ASP A 149 -8.46 -1.56 -51.38
N TRP A 150 -9.59 -1.37 -50.72
CA TRP A 150 -10.69 -0.53 -51.14
C TRP A 150 -10.93 0.66 -50.19
N GLY A 151 -10.18 0.73 -49.09
CA GLY A 151 -10.24 1.79 -48.07
C GLY A 151 -10.36 1.23 -46.65
N PHE A 152 -10.79 2.06 -45.71
CA PHE A 152 -10.95 1.68 -44.30
C PHE A 152 -12.23 2.25 -43.67
N MET A 153 -12.63 1.64 -42.56
CA MET A 153 -13.71 2.12 -41.70
C MET A 153 -13.17 2.23 -40.28
N GLU A 154 -13.29 3.42 -39.70
CA GLU A 154 -12.85 3.70 -38.34
C GLU A 154 -14.04 4.15 -37.49
N VAL A 155 -14.06 3.71 -36.24
CA VAL A 155 -15.08 4.08 -35.27
C VAL A 155 -14.39 4.55 -34.00
N GLU A 156 -14.72 5.76 -33.58
CA GLU A 156 -14.23 6.38 -32.35
C GLU A 156 -15.40 6.64 -31.41
N TYR A 157 -15.19 6.43 -30.11
CA TYR A 157 -16.14 6.86 -29.08
C TYR A 157 -15.50 7.94 -28.22
N ARG A 158 -16.15 9.11 -28.15
CA ARG A 158 -15.77 10.18 -27.23
C ARG A 158 -16.79 10.33 -26.12
N THR A 159 -16.30 10.30 -24.90
CA THR A 159 -17.10 10.57 -23.70
C THR A 159 -17.58 12.02 -23.67
N ARG A 160 -18.62 12.29 -22.87
CA ARG A 160 -19.07 13.66 -22.61
C ARG A 160 -17.92 14.56 -22.14
N GLU A 161 -17.08 14.08 -21.23
CA GLU A 161 -15.92 14.82 -20.71
C GLU A 161 -14.95 15.21 -21.83
N GLN A 162 -14.54 14.24 -22.66
CA GLN A 162 -13.67 14.52 -23.82
C GLN A 162 -14.31 15.50 -24.81
N LEU A 163 -15.63 15.42 -25.02
CA LEU A 163 -16.36 16.36 -25.87
C LEU A 163 -16.41 17.77 -25.26
N MET A 164 -16.52 17.88 -23.93
CA MET A 164 -16.46 19.15 -23.22
C MET A 164 -15.06 19.76 -23.33
N THR A 165 -14.01 19.00 -23.07
CA THR A 165 -12.62 19.46 -23.22
C THR A 165 -12.34 19.95 -24.63
N ALA A 166 -12.75 19.21 -25.66
CA ALA A 166 -12.58 19.64 -27.04
C ALA A 166 -13.35 20.95 -27.36
N LEU A 167 -14.54 21.14 -26.79
CA LEU A 167 -15.31 22.38 -26.94
C LEU A 167 -14.68 23.56 -26.20
N GLU A 168 -14.14 23.33 -25.00
CA GLU A 168 -13.39 24.32 -24.23
C GLU A 168 -12.14 24.78 -24.98
N GLU A 169 -11.38 23.85 -25.54
CA GLU A 169 -10.20 24.16 -26.35
C GLU A 169 -10.55 25.00 -27.58
N SER A 170 -11.61 24.65 -28.31
CA SER A 170 -12.08 25.46 -29.45
C SER A 170 -12.59 26.84 -29.03
N PHE A 171 -13.25 26.95 -27.87
CA PHE A 171 -13.69 28.23 -27.33
C PHE A 171 -12.50 29.13 -26.98
N ASN A 172 -11.47 28.58 -26.34
CA ASN A 172 -10.23 29.29 -26.00
C ASN A 172 -9.42 29.72 -27.24
N LYS A 173 -9.69 29.13 -28.40
CA LYS A 173 -9.12 29.53 -29.70
C LYS A 173 -9.96 30.58 -30.44
N ASP A 174 -10.97 31.15 -29.80
CA ASP A 174 -11.91 32.13 -30.37
C ASP A 174 -12.66 31.62 -31.62
N GLU A 175 -12.85 30.31 -31.76
CA GLU A 175 -13.54 29.71 -32.93
C GLU A 175 -15.06 30.02 -32.95
N PHE A 176 -15.65 30.40 -31.81
CA PHE A 176 -17.07 30.76 -31.70
C PHE A 176 -17.39 31.58 -30.44
N SER A 177 -18.55 32.27 -30.44
CA SER A 177 -19.01 33.11 -29.34
C SER A 177 -19.42 32.35 -28.08
N GLU A 178 -19.42 33.03 -26.93
CA GLU A 178 -19.83 32.48 -25.62
C GLU A 178 -21.27 31.94 -25.64
N GLU A 179 -22.21 32.63 -26.31
CA GLU A 179 -23.58 32.13 -26.48
C GLU A 179 -23.64 30.83 -27.29
N SER A 180 -22.75 30.70 -28.28
CA SER A 180 -22.64 29.48 -29.09
C SER A 180 -22.03 28.34 -28.29
N TYR A 181 -21.04 28.64 -27.44
CA TYR A 181 -20.45 27.70 -26.49
C TYR A 181 -21.49 27.14 -25.52
N LYS A 182 -22.24 28.01 -24.82
CA LYS A 182 -23.31 27.61 -23.89
C LYS A 182 -24.38 26.73 -24.57
N ARG A 183 -24.79 27.09 -25.79
CA ARG A 183 -25.73 26.28 -26.58
C ARG A 183 -25.15 24.90 -26.95
N ARG A 184 -23.87 24.80 -27.28
CA ARG A 184 -23.21 23.54 -27.65
C ARG A 184 -23.05 22.62 -26.44
N ILE A 185 -22.66 23.14 -25.27
CA ILE A 185 -22.61 22.38 -24.01
C ILE A 185 -23.97 21.78 -23.67
N ASN A 186 -25.03 22.58 -23.73
CA ASN A 186 -26.38 22.12 -23.40
C ASN A 186 -26.93 21.07 -24.38
N ARG A 187 -26.30 20.91 -25.55
CA ARG A 187 -26.66 19.91 -26.57
C ARG A 187 -25.77 18.68 -26.55
N LEU A 188 -24.74 18.65 -25.70
CA LEU A 188 -23.89 17.48 -25.58
C LEU A 188 -24.70 16.28 -25.07
N PRO A 189 -24.46 15.08 -25.60
CA PRO A 189 -25.07 13.86 -25.09
C PRO A 189 -24.61 13.58 -23.65
N ASP A 190 -25.46 12.93 -22.87
CA ASP A 190 -25.17 12.63 -21.46
C ASP A 190 -23.98 11.68 -21.31
N THR A 191 -23.84 10.70 -22.21
CA THR A 191 -22.73 9.74 -22.15
C THR A 191 -21.57 10.08 -23.07
N GLY A 192 -21.88 10.43 -24.32
CA GLY A 192 -20.87 10.56 -25.35
C GLY A 192 -21.41 10.38 -26.75
N LYS A 193 -20.50 10.36 -27.71
CA LYS A 193 -20.81 10.33 -29.14
C LYS A 193 -19.93 9.31 -29.84
N ILE A 194 -20.53 8.56 -30.76
CA ILE A 194 -19.81 7.70 -31.69
C ILE A 194 -19.52 8.51 -32.94
N PHE A 195 -18.27 8.49 -33.39
CA PHE A 195 -17.82 9.02 -34.66
C PHE A 195 -17.49 7.83 -35.57
N ILE A 196 -17.92 7.90 -36.82
CA ILE A 196 -17.72 6.86 -37.82
C ILE A 196 -17.11 7.53 -39.04
N THR A 197 -15.94 7.07 -39.43
CA THR A 197 -15.21 7.56 -40.58
C THR A 197 -15.15 6.46 -41.62
N LEU A 198 -15.64 6.78 -42.82
CA LEU A 198 -15.57 5.92 -43.99
C LEU A 198 -14.61 6.54 -44.99
N ALA A 199 -13.53 5.85 -45.33
CA ALA A 199 -12.62 6.25 -46.40
C ALA A 199 -12.61 5.16 -47.48
N ARG A 200 -12.91 5.52 -48.74
CA ARG A 200 -13.06 4.55 -49.84
C ARG A 200 -12.39 5.04 -51.12
N LYS A 201 -11.84 4.12 -51.93
CA LYS A 201 -11.22 4.48 -53.23
C LYS A 201 -12.21 5.00 -54.25
N GLU A 202 -13.44 4.48 -54.23
CA GLU A 202 -14.50 4.86 -55.17
C GLU A 202 -15.60 5.64 -54.44
N ILE A 203 -16.05 6.74 -55.05
CA ILE A 203 -17.09 7.60 -54.48
C ILE A 203 -18.38 6.84 -54.19
N THR A 204 -18.78 5.91 -55.07
CA THR A 204 -19.98 5.07 -54.94
C THR A 204 -19.99 4.26 -53.66
N ASN A 205 -18.81 3.81 -53.22
CA ASN A 205 -18.62 3.03 -52.00
C ASN A 205 -18.52 3.91 -50.74
N ALA A 206 -18.23 5.20 -50.89
CA ALA A 206 -18.23 6.18 -49.80
C ALA A 206 -19.62 6.77 -49.50
N ILE A 207 -20.65 6.47 -50.31
CA ILE A 207 -21.99 7.04 -50.12
C ILE A 207 -22.65 6.42 -48.90
N SER A 208 -22.81 7.21 -47.83
CA SER A 208 -23.37 6.71 -46.57
C SER A 208 -24.84 6.26 -46.68
N ARG A 209 -25.57 6.64 -47.76
CA ARG A 209 -26.96 6.19 -48.03
C ARG A 209 -27.13 4.66 -48.09
N TRP A 210 -26.04 3.96 -48.43
CA TRP A 210 -25.99 2.50 -48.49
C TRP A 210 -25.87 1.85 -47.12
N PHE A 211 -25.50 2.64 -46.11
CA PHE A 211 -25.18 2.16 -44.78
C PHE A 211 -26.34 2.37 -43.81
N THR A 212 -26.62 1.35 -43.00
CA THR A 212 -27.51 1.46 -41.84
C THR A 212 -26.72 1.23 -40.56
N PHE A 213 -26.73 2.21 -39.68
CA PHE A 213 -26.02 2.21 -38.41
C PHE A 213 -27.01 1.84 -37.30
N THR A 214 -26.77 0.72 -36.63
CA THR A 214 -27.59 0.23 -35.53
C THR A 214 -26.71 0.06 -34.30
N CYS A 215 -26.96 0.87 -33.28
CA CYS A 215 -26.29 0.73 -31.99
C CYS A 215 -27.25 0.08 -30.99
N THR A 216 -26.76 -0.93 -30.28
CA THR A 216 -27.52 -1.66 -29.27
C THR A 216 -26.77 -1.75 -27.95
N TRP A 217 -27.53 -1.77 -26.86
CA TRP A 217 -27.04 -1.94 -25.49
C TRP A 217 -27.99 -2.90 -24.77
N ASN A 218 -27.46 -3.99 -24.20
CA ASN A 218 -28.26 -5.03 -23.53
C ASN A 218 -29.44 -5.54 -24.40
N GLY A 219 -29.20 -5.73 -25.70
CA GLY A 219 -30.21 -6.16 -26.68
C GLY A 219 -31.25 -5.10 -27.05
N ARG A 220 -31.21 -3.90 -26.46
CA ARG A 220 -32.10 -2.78 -26.80
C ARG A 220 -31.42 -1.84 -27.78
N THR A 221 -32.15 -1.39 -28.80
CA THR A 221 -31.64 -0.39 -29.74
C THR A 221 -31.50 0.97 -29.05
N VAL A 222 -30.28 1.49 -29.02
CA VAL A 222 -29.97 2.87 -28.58
C VAL A 222 -30.29 3.83 -29.71
N PHE A 223 -29.86 3.53 -30.92
CA PHE A 223 -30.27 4.22 -32.13
C PHE A 223 -30.22 3.30 -33.34
N ARG A 224 -31.04 3.62 -34.34
CA ARG A 224 -30.96 3.07 -35.69
C ARG A 224 -31.12 4.20 -36.69
N LYS A 225 -30.12 4.42 -37.54
CA LYS A 225 -30.08 5.51 -38.52
C LYS A 225 -29.58 4.99 -39.85
N ARG A 226 -30.26 5.36 -40.93
CA ARG A 226 -29.71 5.21 -42.28
C ARG A 226 -28.79 6.40 -42.55
N GLY A 227 -27.67 6.18 -43.23
CA GLY A 227 -26.87 7.29 -43.71
C GLY A 227 -27.64 8.13 -44.74
N ILE A 228 -27.17 9.35 -44.96
CA ILE A 228 -27.81 10.33 -45.83
C ILE A 228 -26.95 10.54 -47.08
N GLU A 229 -27.56 10.96 -48.17
CA GLU A 229 -26.83 11.25 -49.42
C GLU A 229 -26.14 12.61 -49.30
N ASP A 230 -25.13 12.67 -48.43
CA ASP A 230 -24.38 13.87 -48.12
C ASP A 230 -22.91 13.47 -47.99
N ILE A 231 -22.28 13.13 -49.13
CA ILE A 231 -20.82 13.18 -49.19
C ILE A 231 -20.50 14.61 -49.66
N PRO A 232 -19.80 15.44 -48.86
CA PRO A 232 -19.09 16.55 -49.46
C PRO A 232 -18.12 15.93 -50.48
N TYR A 233 -18.11 16.37 -51.74
CA TYR A 233 -17.23 15.86 -52.81
C TYR A 233 -15.75 16.19 -52.52
N VAL A 234 -15.21 15.68 -51.43
CA VAL A 234 -13.88 15.96 -50.90
C VAL A 234 -13.07 14.69 -51.09
N TYR A 235 -12.31 14.68 -52.19
CA TYR A 235 -11.29 13.68 -52.43
C TYR A 235 -10.05 14.08 -51.62
N GLY A 236 -9.69 13.24 -50.65
CA GLY A 236 -8.56 13.48 -49.76
C GLY A 236 -7.23 13.47 -50.50
N THR A 237 -6.20 14.07 -49.88
CA THR A 237 -4.83 14.05 -50.41
C THR A 237 -4.25 12.63 -50.50
N ASP A 238 -4.84 11.71 -49.75
CA ASP A 238 -4.57 10.27 -49.72
C ASP A 238 -5.26 9.48 -50.85
N ARG A 239 -5.99 10.18 -51.74
CA ARG A 239 -6.74 9.59 -52.87
C ARG A 239 -7.93 8.71 -52.44
N LEU A 240 -8.53 9.02 -51.29
CA LEU A 240 -9.76 8.38 -50.82
C LEU A 240 -10.91 9.40 -50.76
N TRP A 241 -12.13 8.90 -50.88
CA TRP A 241 -13.36 9.62 -50.63
C TRP A 241 -13.76 9.41 -49.16
N TRP A 242 -13.89 10.50 -48.43
CA TRP A 242 -14.12 10.49 -46.99
C TRP A 242 -15.58 10.83 -46.66
N ASN A 243 -16.17 10.10 -45.71
CA ASN A 243 -17.47 10.41 -45.14
C ASN A 243 -17.43 10.22 -43.62
N ASP A 244 -17.62 11.32 -42.90
CA ASP A 244 -17.67 11.34 -41.45
C ASP A 244 -19.09 11.49 -40.96
N MET A 245 -19.48 10.61 -40.04
CA MET A 245 -20.78 10.64 -39.39
C MET A 245 -20.57 10.61 -37.89
N SER A 246 -21.54 11.16 -37.16
CA SER A 246 -21.50 11.07 -35.72
C SER A 246 -22.89 10.96 -35.12
N TYR A 247 -23.02 10.08 -34.13
CA TYR A 247 -24.28 9.72 -33.50
C TYR A 247 -24.18 9.88 -32.00
N ASN A 248 -25.12 10.64 -31.44
CA ASN A 248 -25.25 10.77 -30.00
C ASN A 248 -25.64 9.41 -29.41
N VAL A 249 -24.88 8.95 -28.43
CA VAL A 249 -25.28 7.82 -27.60
C VAL A 249 -26.14 8.40 -26.49
N GLY A 250 -27.38 7.93 -26.40
CA GLY A 250 -28.41 8.52 -25.56
C GLY A 250 -28.21 8.23 -24.07
N PRO A 251 -29.03 7.36 -23.45
CA PRO A 251 -29.05 7.20 -22.00
C PRO A 251 -27.72 6.67 -21.45
N ALA A 252 -27.47 6.98 -20.18
CA ALA A 252 -26.41 6.39 -19.37
C ALA A 252 -26.36 4.88 -19.56
N TRP A 253 -25.24 4.38 -20.10
CA TRP A 253 -24.99 2.97 -20.34
C TRP A 253 -23.77 2.52 -19.54
N ASN A 254 -23.77 1.24 -19.17
CA ASN A 254 -22.66 0.59 -18.51
C ASN A 254 -22.41 -0.77 -19.18
N GLY A 255 -21.16 -1.17 -19.31
CA GLY A 255 -20.76 -2.42 -19.96
C GLY A 255 -20.31 -2.21 -21.42
N GLU A 256 -21.03 -2.82 -22.36
CA GLU A 256 -20.65 -2.92 -23.77
C GLU A 256 -21.76 -2.36 -24.68
N LEU A 257 -21.37 -1.49 -25.62
CA LEU A 257 -22.22 -1.13 -26.76
C LEU A 257 -21.82 -1.96 -27.97
N LEU A 258 -22.81 -2.41 -28.73
CA LEU A 258 -22.62 -3.07 -30.01
C LEU A 258 -23.09 -2.14 -31.12
N LEU A 259 -22.17 -1.72 -31.98
CA LEU A 259 -22.44 -0.98 -33.20
C LEU A 259 -22.36 -1.95 -34.39
N ARG A 260 -23.48 -2.12 -35.08
CA ARG A 260 -23.59 -2.84 -36.34
C ARG A 260 -23.82 -1.86 -37.48
N ILE A 261 -23.07 -2.01 -38.55
CA ILE A 261 -23.14 -1.20 -39.76
C ILE A 261 -23.42 -2.13 -40.93
N ASP A 262 -24.60 -2.03 -41.52
CA ASP A 262 -25.02 -2.84 -42.67
C ASP A 262 -24.80 -2.05 -43.96
N ASP A 263 -23.95 -2.54 -44.86
CA ASP A 263 -23.75 -2.00 -46.21
C ASP A 263 -24.66 -2.75 -47.20
N SER A 264 -25.75 -2.11 -47.60
CA SER A 264 -26.73 -2.66 -48.54
C SER A 264 -26.25 -2.70 -49.99
N TYR A 265 -25.19 -1.97 -50.35
CA TYR A 265 -24.65 -1.97 -51.70
C TYR A 265 -23.72 -3.15 -51.93
N ARG A 266 -22.93 -3.51 -50.92
CA ARG A 266 -21.97 -4.63 -50.98
C ARG A 266 -22.43 -5.90 -50.28
N GLU A 267 -23.56 -5.85 -49.60
CA GLU A 267 -24.08 -6.95 -48.76
C GLU A 267 -23.10 -7.35 -47.64
N GLU A 268 -22.37 -6.37 -47.09
CA GLU A 268 -21.39 -6.55 -46.02
C GLU A 268 -21.91 -6.03 -44.67
N VAL A 269 -21.44 -6.62 -43.58
CA VAL A 269 -21.79 -6.21 -42.21
C VAL A 269 -20.52 -5.97 -41.40
N PHE A 270 -20.45 -4.81 -40.77
CA PHE A 270 -19.34 -4.39 -39.92
C PHE A 270 -19.82 -4.27 -38.48
N ASN A 271 -19.16 -4.95 -37.57
CA ASN A 271 -19.46 -4.91 -36.14
C ASN A 271 -18.30 -4.29 -35.35
N PHE A 272 -18.65 -3.44 -34.40
CA PHE A 272 -17.76 -2.78 -33.46
C PHE A 272 -18.33 -2.85 -32.05
N LYS A 273 -17.44 -2.99 -31.08
CA LYS A 273 -17.76 -3.01 -29.66
C LYS A 273 -17.17 -1.79 -28.98
N VAL A 274 -17.97 -1.04 -28.24
CA VAL A 274 -17.46 0.01 -27.34
C VAL A 274 -17.47 -0.54 -25.93
N ILE A 275 -16.29 -0.75 -25.35
CA ILE A 275 -16.10 -1.40 -24.06
C ILE A 275 -15.49 -0.41 -23.08
N LYS A 276 -16.00 -0.40 -21.85
CA LYS A 276 -15.38 0.34 -20.74
C LYS A 276 -14.29 -0.50 -20.10
N GLU A 277 -13.03 -0.18 -20.37
CA GLU A 277 -11.86 -0.85 -19.82
C GLU A 277 -11.40 -0.20 -18.51
N LYS A 278 -11.02 -1.04 -17.54
CA LYS A 278 -10.35 -0.62 -16.31
C LYS A 278 -8.84 -0.71 -16.52
N TYR A 279 -8.10 0.36 -16.21
CA TYR A 279 -6.63 0.38 -16.29
C TYR A 279 -6.02 0.81 -14.96
N ILE A 280 -4.76 0.43 -14.72
CA ILE A 280 -4.01 0.82 -13.52
C ILE A 280 -3.34 2.17 -13.81
N ILE A 281 -3.53 3.13 -12.91
CA ILE A 281 -2.79 4.38 -12.92
C ILE A 281 -1.46 4.06 -12.26
N VAL A 282 -0.40 4.07 -13.06
CA VAL A 282 0.97 3.92 -12.57
C VAL A 282 1.48 5.35 -12.37
N ASP A 283 1.66 5.74 -11.11
CA ASP A 283 2.38 6.97 -10.75
C ASP A 283 3.89 6.79 -10.92
#